data_AF-A0A3B9VRA3-F1
#
_entry.id   AF-A0A3B9VRA3-F1
#
_cell.length_a   1.000
_cell.length_b   1.000
_cell.length_c   1.000
_cell.angle_alpha   90.00
_cell.angle_beta   90.00
_cell.angle_gamma   90.00
#
_symmetry.space_group_name_H-M   'P 1'
#
loop_
_entity.id
_entity.type
_entity.pdbx_description
1 polymer ?
#
loop_
_entity_poly.entity_id
_entity_poly.type
_entity_poly.pdbx_seq_one_letter_code
_entity_poly.pdbx_strand_id
1 'polypeptide(L)'
;MLLSGKQPEMEYVQASTPNSDVKDRIARAWSDDQPQADGFVLDTLTAGLWAARTADNFDDAVWSAVSRGEDADTSAAVAGALAGARFGASGISHGDKSTFNSSQPMFAEVDRTYLESVAEKLATL
;
A
#
# COMPACT_ATOMS: atom_id res chain seq x y z
N MET A 1 45.32 11.02 6.76
CA MET A 1 44.88 9.61 6.66
C MET A 1 43.39 9.65 6.36
N LEU A 2 43.02 9.62 5.08
CA LEU A 2 41.62 9.66 4.62
C LEU A 2 41.17 8.21 4.41
N LEU A 3 40.15 7.77 5.13
CA LEU A 3 39.53 6.46 4.94
C LEU A 3 38.71 6.53 3.65
N SER A 4 39.23 5.93 2.58
CA SER A 4 38.50 5.70 1.33
C SER A 4 37.44 4.63 1.56
N GLY A 5 36.26 5.05 2.01
CA GLY A 5 35.09 4.17 2.12
C GLY A 5 34.59 3.80 0.73
N LYS A 6 34.81 2.56 0.30
CA LYS A 6 34.08 1.98 -0.83
C LYS A 6 32.58 2.09 -0.52
N GLN A 7 31.83 2.80 -1.34
CA GLN A 7 30.38 2.67 -1.33
C GLN A 7 30.04 1.21 -1.69
N PRO A 8 29.10 0.56 -1.00
CA PRO A 8 28.70 -0.79 -1.37
C PRO A 8 28.05 -0.74 -2.76
N GLU A 9 28.59 -1.51 -3.70
CA GLU A 9 27.96 -1.72 -5.01
C GLU A 9 26.65 -2.47 -4.78
N MET A 10 25.52 -1.78 -4.96
CA MET A 10 24.21 -2.40 -4.99
C MET A 10 24.08 -3.16 -6.32
N GLU A 11 24.31 -4.47 -6.27
CA GLU A 11 24.06 -5.35 -7.40
C GLU A 11 22.55 -5.37 -7.67
N TYR A 12 22.10 -4.61 -8.68
CA TYR A 12 20.74 -4.67 -9.16
C TYR A 12 20.52 -6.05 -9.78
N VAL A 13 19.76 -6.89 -9.09
CA VAL A 13 19.27 -8.16 -9.65
C VAL A 13 18.50 -7.82 -10.92
N GLN A 14 19.06 -8.15 -12.09
CA GLN A 14 18.30 -8.11 -13.33
C GLN A 14 17.06 -8.98 -13.13
N ALA A 15 15.88 -8.42 -13.42
CA ALA A 15 14.57 -9.06 -13.29
C ALA A 15 14.46 -10.28 -14.23
N SER A 16 15.20 -11.33 -13.90
CA SER A 16 14.91 -12.70 -14.29
C SER A 16 13.59 -13.09 -13.63
N THR A 17 12.81 -13.92 -14.32
CA THR A 17 11.55 -14.57 -13.91
C THR A 17 11.03 -14.18 -12.53
N PRO A 18 9.78 -13.67 -12.38
CA PRO A 18 9.27 -13.23 -11.08
C PRO A 18 9.60 -14.26 -10.01
N ASN A 19 10.33 -13.83 -8.97
CA ASN A 19 10.83 -14.68 -7.91
C ASN A 19 9.68 -15.62 -7.47
N SER A 20 9.94 -16.92 -7.36
CA SER A 20 8.95 -17.92 -6.92
C SER A 20 8.24 -17.47 -5.64
N ASP A 21 8.96 -16.81 -4.74
CA ASP A 21 8.40 -16.26 -3.50
C ASP A 21 7.31 -15.20 -3.79
N VAL A 22 7.53 -14.33 -4.77
CA VAL A 22 6.54 -13.31 -5.17
C VAL A 22 5.30 -13.98 -5.75
N LYS A 23 5.48 -14.99 -6.61
CA LYS A 23 4.35 -15.74 -7.21
C LYS A 23 3.55 -16.47 -6.15
N ASP A 24 4.21 -17.13 -5.22
CA ASP A 24 3.57 -17.87 -4.13
C ASP A 24 2.78 -16.93 -3.22
N ARG A 25 3.32 -15.74 -2.94
CA ARG A 25 2.68 -14.71 -2.11
C ARG A 25 1.46 -14.11 -2.80
N ILE A 26 1.54 -13.82 -4.09
CA ILE A 26 0.37 -13.41 -4.89
C ILE A 26 -0.69 -14.52 -4.92
N ALA A 27 -0.29 -15.79 -5.07
CA ALA A 27 -1.23 -16.91 -5.06
C ALA A 27 -1.96 -17.04 -3.71
N ARG A 28 -1.26 -16.83 -2.60
CA ARG A 28 -1.87 -16.77 -1.25
C ARG A 28 -2.87 -15.63 -1.09
N ALA A 29 -2.67 -14.49 -1.76
CA ALA A 29 -3.67 -13.43 -1.74
C ALA A 29 -5.01 -13.84 -2.40
N TRP A 30 -5.00 -14.91 -3.20
CA TRP A 30 -6.18 -15.47 -3.87
C TRP A 30 -6.81 -16.66 -3.15
N SER A 31 -6.19 -17.19 -2.08
CA SER A 31 -6.82 -18.21 -1.25
C SER A 31 -7.97 -17.62 -0.43
N ASP A 32 -8.93 -18.46 -0.07
CA ASP A 32 -10.00 -18.08 0.85
C ASP A 32 -9.47 -17.87 2.28
N ASP A 33 -8.30 -18.44 2.59
CA ASP A 33 -7.63 -18.26 3.86
C ASP A 33 -7.13 -16.83 4.02
N GLN A 34 -7.34 -16.28 5.21
CA GLN A 34 -6.88 -14.94 5.58
C GLN A 34 -5.35 -14.94 5.77
N PRO A 35 -4.58 -14.18 4.97
CA PRO A 35 -3.12 -14.19 5.07
C PRO A 35 -2.62 -13.47 6.32
N GLN A 36 -1.48 -13.93 6.83
CA GLN A 36 -0.74 -13.26 7.90
C GLN A 36 -0.21 -11.91 7.39
N ALA A 37 -0.23 -10.89 8.25
CA ALA A 37 0.44 -9.61 8.04
C ALA A 37 1.67 -9.57 8.94
N ASP A 38 2.83 -9.24 8.35
CA ASP A 38 4.12 -9.06 9.03
C ASP A 38 4.84 -7.86 8.37
N GLY A 39 5.89 -7.34 8.99
CA GLY A 39 6.72 -6.23 8.47
C GLY A 39 7.59 -6.60 7.26
N PHE A 40 7.45 -7.82 6.72
CA PHE A 40 8.11 -8.22 5.49
C PHE A 40 7.28 -7.84 4.26
N VAL A 41 7.92 -7.19 3.29
CA VAL A 41 7.26 -6.60 2.10
C VAL A 41 6.32 -7.56 1.35
N LEU A 42 6.65 -8.86 1.28
CA LEU A 42 5.80 -9.83 0.59
C LEU A 42 4.56 -10.21 1.40
N ASP A 43 4.62 -10.16 2.73
CA ASP A 43 3.46 -10.37 3.60
C ASP A 43 2.54 -9.15 3.54
N THR A 44 3.10 -7.92 3.58
CA THR A 44 2.35 -6.68 3.33
C THR A 44 1.64 -6.70 1.97
N LEU A 45 2.33 -7.10 0.91
CA LEU A 45 1.77 -7.22 -0.43
C LEU A 45 0.62 -8.23 -0.46
N THR A 46 0.81 -9.41 0.15
CA THR A 46 -0.20 -10.47 0.21
C THR A 46 -1.45 -9.99 0.95
N ALA A 47 -1.28 -9.36 2.12
CA ALA A 47 -2.37 -8.85 2.94
C ALA A 47 -3.14 -7.73 2.23
N GLY A 48 -2.43 -6.79 1.60
CA GLY A 48 -3.05 -5.70 0.86
C GLY A 48 -3.83 -6.16 -0.37
N LEU A 49 -3.28 -7.12 -1.14
CA LEU A 49 -3.98 -7.75 -2.26
C LEU A 49 -5.23 -8.49 -1.82
N TRP A 50 -5.13 -9.30 -0.77
CA TRP A 50 -6.27 -10.04 -0.23
C TRP A 50 -7.37 -9.09 0.22
N ALA A 51 -7.02 -8.05 1.00
CA ALA A 51 -8.00 -7.08 1.52
C ALA A 51 -8.71 -6.32 0.40
N ALA A 52 -7.95 -5.87 -0.61
CA ALA A 52 -8.52 -5.19 -1.77
C ALA A 52 -9.37 -6.11 -2.65
N ARG A 53 -9.09 -7.42 -2.70
CA ARG A 53 -9.84 -8.42 -3.47
C ARG A 53 -11.14 -8.85 -2.79
N THR A 54 -11.12 -9.07 -1.48
CA THR A 54 -12.25 -9.66 -0.73
C THR A 54 -13.28 -8.64 -0.26
N ALA A 55 -12.91 -7.36 -0.24
CA ALA A 55 -13.83 -6.28 0.12
C ALA A 55 -14.86 -5.97 -0.96
N ASP A 56 -16.03 -5.48 -0.53
CA ASP A 56 -17.12 -5.02 -1.38
C ASP A 56 -17.04 -3.52 -1.71
N ASN A 57 -16.27 -2.75 -0.93
CA ASN A 57 -16.03 -1.33 -1.11
C ASN A 57 -14.64 -0.92 -0.59
N PHE A 58 -14.27 0.35 -0.81
CA PHE A 58 -12.96 0.88 -0.43
C PHE A 58 -12.73 0.85 1.09
N ASP A 59 -13.71 1.29 1.86
CA ASP A 59 -13.60 1.40 3.32
C ASP A 59 -13.39 0.02 3.95
N ASP A 60 -14.11 -0.99 3.48
CA ASP A 60 -13.94 -2.37 3.93
C ASP A 60 -12.55 -2.92 3.58
N ALA A 61 -12.00 -2.57 2.42
CA ALA A 61 -10.64 -2.97 2.03
C ALA A 61 -9.58 -2.38 2.96
N VAL A 62 -9.67 -1.08 3.23
CA VAL A 62 -8.72 -0.39 4.12
C VAL A 62 -8.91 -0.85 5.57
N TRP A 63 -10.14 -0.95 6.04
CA TRP A 63 -10.46 -1.43 7.39
C TRP A 63 -9.94 -2.84 7.63
N SER A 64 -10.15 -3.73 6.66
CA SER A 64 -9.64 -5.10 6.70
C SER A 64 -8.11 -5.13 6.79
N ALA A 65 -7.41 -4.26 6.06
CA ALA A 65 -5.96 -4.16 6.14
C ALA A 65 -5.46 -3.61 7.50
N VAL A 66 -6.08 -2.53 8.01
CA VAL A 66 -5.71 -1.90 9.29
C VAL A 66 -5.98 -2.81 10.49
N SER A 67 -7.12 -3.51 10.47
CA SER A 67 -7.57 -4.36 11.60
C SER A 67 -6.65 -5.54 11.88
N ARG A 68 -5.64 -5.78 11.03
CA ARG A 68 -4.66 -6.86 11.16
C ARG A 68 -3.47 -6.52 12.05
N GLY A 69 -3.24 -5.24 12.36
CA GLY A 69 -2.10 -4.83 13.18
C GLY A 69 -0.74 -5.03 12.49
N GLU A 70 0.30 -5.13 13.31
CA GLU A 70 1.72 -5.12 12.93
C GLU A 70 2.12 -3.89 12.11
N ASP A 71 2.24 -4.05 10.79
CA ASP A 71 2.58 -2.99 9.84
C ASP A 71 1.29 -2.46 9.18
N ALA A 72 0.43 -1.92 10.03
CA ALA A 72 -0.94 -1.54 9.67
C ALA A 72 -0.97 -0.37 8.68
N ASP A 73 -0.06 0.60 8.83
CA ASP A 73 0.04 1.75 7.94
C ASP A 73 0.54 1.34 6.55
N THR A 74 1.57 0.50 6.45
CA THR A 74 2.05 0.02 5.14
C THR A 74 1.04 -0.90 4.46
N SER A 75 0.40 -1.81 5.22
CA SER A 75 -0.65 -2.69 4.69
C SER A 75 -1.87 -1.89 4.22
N ALA A 76 -2.27 -0.85 4.96
CA ALA A 76 -3.35 0.05 4.56
C ALA A 76 -3.00 0.91 3.34
N ALA A 77 -1.75 1.36 3.22
CA ALA A 77 -1.30 2.10 2.04
C ALA A 77 -1.37 1.23 0.77
N VAL A 78 -0.90 -0.02 0.84
CA VAL A 78 -0.99 -0.98 -0.28
C VAL A 78 -2.44 -1.32 -0.59
N ALA A 79 -3.25 -1.67 0.41
CA ALA A 79 -4.67 -1.97 0.23
C ALA A 79 -5.43 -0.78 -0.35
N GLY A 80 -5.18 0.42 0.14
CA GLY A 80 -5.81 1.67 -0.32
C GLY A 80 -5.45 2.00 -1.76
N ALA A 81 -4.20 1.83 -2.18
CA ALA A 81 -3.81 2.03 -3.58
C ALA A 81 -4.54 1.05 -4.52
N LEU A 82 -4.59 -0.23 -4.15
CA LEU A 82 -5.25 -1.28 -4.94
C LEU A 82 -6.77 -1.12 -4.96
N ALA A 83 -7.38 -0.82 -3.81
CA ALA A 83 -8.81 -0.56 -3.69
C ALA A 83 -9.20 0.73 -4.42
N GLY A 84 -8.37 1.78 -4.35
CA GLY A 84 -8.57 3.02 -5.11
C GLY A 84 -8.55 2.78 -6.62
N ALA A 85 -7.65 1.91 -7.11
CA ALA A 85 -7.65 1.49 -8.51
C ALA A 85 -8.88 0.64 -8.88
N ARG A 86 -9.36 -0.23 -7.97
CA ARG A 86 -10.51 -1.12 -8.20
C ARG A 86 -11.86 -0.39 -8.17
N PHE A 87 -12.08 0.45 -7.16
CA PHE A 87 -13.37 1.11 -6.90
C PHE A 87 -13.43 2.55 -7.45
N GLY A 88 -12.27 3.09 -7.88
CA GLY A 88 -12.15 4.46 -8.36
C GLY A 88 -12.19 5.50 -7.24
N ALA A 89 -11.76 6.73 -7.55
CA ALA A 89 -11.74 7.83 -6.59
C ALA A 89 -13.12 8.19 -6.02
N SER A 90 -14.20 7.96 -6.78
CA SER A 90 -15.58 8.16 -6.32
C SER A 90 -16.05 7.08 -5.33
N GLY A 91 -15.40 5.91 -5.31
CA GLY A 91 -15.70 4.81 -4.40
C GLY A 91 -15.02 4.93 -3.03
N ILE A 92 -14.07 5.87 -2.88
CA ILE A 92 -13.48 6.23 -1.59
C ILE A 92 -14.56 6.98 -0.80
N SER A 93 -15.12 6.33 0.22
CA SER A 93 -16.16 6.96 1.03
C SER A 93 -15.54 8.09 1.84
N HIS A 94 -16.22 9.24 1.83
CA HIS A 94 -15.79 10.43 2.55
C HIS A 94 -16.30 10.37 3.99
N GLY A 95 -16.03 9.26 4.69
CA GLY A 95 -16.20 9.18 6.14
C GLY A 95 -15.72 10.50 6.77
N ASP A 96 -16.49 11.02 7.75
CA ASP A 96 -16.50 12.42 8.18
C ASP A 96 -15.22 13.17 7.79
N LYS A 97 -15.35 14.18 6.92
CA LYS A 97 -14.25 14.89 6.21
C LYS A 97 -13.10 15.40 7.10
N SER A 98 -13.26 15.35 8.42
CA SER A 98 -12.25 15.54 9.45
C SER A 98 -11.25 14.40 9.62
N THR A 99 -11.46 13.22 9.02
CA THR A 99 -10.63 12.02 9.27
C THR A 99 -9.28 12.07 8.55
N PHE A 100 -9.18 12.78 7.43
CA PHE A 100 -7.90 13.11 6.77
C PHE A 100 -7.38 14.48 7.24
N ASN A 101 -7.56 14.80 8.51
CA ASN A 101 -6.89 15.93 9.17
C ASN A 101 -5.90 15.36 10.18
N SER A 102 -4.70 15.05 9.70
CA SER A 102 -3.61 14.78 10.64
C SER A 102 -3.28 16.10 11.34
N SER A 103 -3.45 16.14 12.67
CA SER A 103 -3.05 17.30 13.48
C SER A 103 -1.53 17.49 13.54
N GLN A 104 -0.77 16.62 12.86
CA GLN A 104 0.68 16.74 12.75
C GLN A 104 1.04 17.91 11.80
N PRO A 105 1.94 18.82 12.21
CA PRO A 105 2.32 19.98 11.41
C PRO A 105 2.81 19.65 9.99
N MET A 106 3.38 18.45 9.80
CA MET A 106 3.93 18.01 8.51
C MET A 106 2.85 17.73 7.44
N PHE A 107 1.59 17.58 7.84
CA PHE A 107 0.47 17.33 6.92
C PHE A 107 -0.50 18.52 6.85
N ALA A 108 -0.16 19.67 7.46
CA ALA A 108 -1.05 20.83 7.56
C ALA A 108 -1.48 21.39 6.19
N GLU A 109 -0.72 21.13 5.13
CA GLU A 109 -1.01 21.55 3.75
C GLU A 109 -1.42 20.38 2.84
N VAL A 110 -1.49 19.16 3.38
CA VAL A 110 -1.88 17.96 2.62
C VAL A 110 -3.38 17.77 2.80
N ASP A 111 -4.14 18.59 2.07
CA ASP A 111 -5.60 18.48 2.02
C ASP A 111 -6.06 17.62 0.82
N ARG A 112 -7.38 17.44 0.72
CA ARG A 112 -8.00 16.69 -0.37
C ARG A 112 -7.62 17.23 -1.75
N THR A 113 -7.65 18.54 -1.93
CA THR A 113 -7.37 19.20 -3.21
C THR A 113 -5.94 18.89 -3.64
N TYR A 114 -5.00 18.94 -2.70
CA TYR A 114 -3.61 18.57 -2.94
C TYR A 114 -3.50 17.11 -3.40
N LEU A 115 -4.13 16.17 -2.69
CA LEU A 115 -4.10 14.74 -3.04
C LEU A 115 -4.77 14.44 -4.40
N GLU A 116 -5.88 15.10 -4.72
CA GLU A 116 -6.54 15.02 -6.03
C GLU A 116 -5.59 15.49 -7.14
N SER A 117 -4.90 16.62 -6.92
CA SER A 117 -3.90 17.12 -7.89
C SER A 117 -2.73 16.17 -8.12
N VAL A 118 -2.32 15.42 -7.07
CA VAL A 118 -1.27 14.40 -7.17
C VAL A 118 -1.79 13.20 -7.96
N ALA A 119 -3.00 12.74 -7.68
CA ALA A 119 -3.61 11.63 -8.41
C ALA A 119 -3.79 11.93 -9.90
N GLU A 120 -4.24 13.15 -10.24
CA GLU A 120 -4.35 13.60 -11.63
C GLU A 120 -3.00 13.62 -12.35
N LYS A 121 -1.95 14.13 -11.69
CA LYS A 121 -0.58 14.09 -12.24
C LYS A 121 -0.13 12.66 -12.51
N LEU A 122 -0.33 11.76 -11.55
CA LEU A 122 0.04 10.34 -11.67
C LEU A 122 -0.72 9.64 -12.82
N ALA A 123 -1.99 9.98 -13.05
CA ALA A 123 -2.79 9.39 -14.12
C ALA A 123 -2.34 9.80 -15.55
N THR A 124 -1.45 10.80 -15.65
CA THR A 124 -0.95 11.34 -16.94
C THR A 124 0.51 11.00 -17.25
N LEU A 125 1.15 10.17 -16.41
CA LEU A 125 2.49 9.61 -16.66
C LEU A 125 2.43 8.46 -17.68
#